data_AF-A0A6P3GWY3-F1
#
_entry.id   AF-A0A6P3GWY3-F1
#
_cell.length_a   1.000
_cell.length_b   1.000
_cell.length_c   1.000
_cell.angle_alpha   90.00
_cell.angle_beta   90.00
_cell.angle_gamma   90.00
#
_symmetry.space_group_name_H-M   'P 1'
#
loop_
_entity.id
_entity.type
_entity.pdbx_description
1 polymer ?
#
loop_
_entity_poly.entity_id
_entity_poly.type
_entity_poly.pdbx_seq_one_letter_code
_entity_poly.pdbx_strand_id
1 'polypeptide(L)' 'MADIRDAPQDFHPDRVKARGPGLEKTGVAVNKSAEFTVDAKHGGKAPLKVQVQDNEGCPVEATVKDNGNGTYSCSYV' A
#
# COMPACT_ATOMS: atom_id res chain seq x y z
N MET A 1 -21.97 -21.37 -15.19
CA MET A 1 -20.70 -21.97 -14.69
C MET A 1 -19.84 -20.81 -14.22
N ALA A 2 -19.40 -20.82 -12.97
CA ALA A 2 -18.47 -19.81 -12.46
C ALA A 2 -17.06 -20.41 -12.54
N ASP A 3 -16.21 -19.82 -13.38
CA ASP A 3 -14.78 -20.13 -13.42
C ASP A 3 -14.14 -19.62 -12.12
N ILE A 4 -13.96 -20.51 -11.15
CA ILE A 4 -13.07 -20.26 -10.02
C ILE A 4 -11.66 -20.38 -10.58
N ARG A 5 -11.14 -19.26 -11.12
CA ARG A 5 -9.73 -19.19 -11.50
C ARG A 5 -8.95 -19.23 -10.19
N ASP A 6 -8.15 -20.27 -9.99
CA ASP A 6 -7.16 -20.30 -8.91
C ASP A 6 -6.36 -18.99 -8.93
N ALA A 7 -6.11 -18.44 -7.74
CA ALA A 7 -5.24 -17.28 -7.63
C ALA A 7 -3.92 -17.60 -8.34
N PRO A 8 -3.38 -16.68 -9.16
CA PRO A 8 -2.11 -16.92 -9.83
C PRO A 8 -1.07 -17.33 -8.78
N GLN A 9 -0.46 -18.52 -8.94
CA GLN A 9 0.48 -19.11 -7.97
C GLN A 9 1.71 -18.22 -7.72
N ASP A 10 1.93 -17.19 -8.54
CA ASP A 10 3.02 -16.24 -8.45
C ASP A 10 2.70 -15.01 -7.57
N PHE A 11 1.52 -14.95 -6.96
CA PHE A 11 1.12 -13.83 -6.11
C PHE A 11 1.43 -14.13 -4.62
N HIS A 12 2.40 -13.39 -4.07
CA HIS A 12 2.92 -13.56 -2.71
C HIS A 12 2.66 -12.31 -1.84
N PRO A 13 1.40 -12.04 -1.46
CA PRO A 13 1.07 -10.86 -0.66
C PRO A 13 1.78 -10.87 0.71
N ASP A 14 2.14 -12.05 1.23
CA ASP A 14 2.90 -12.22 2.49
C ASP A 14 4.31 -11.62 2.42
N ARG A 15 4.88 -11.51 1.22
CA ARG A 15 6.22 -10.96 1.01
C ARG A 15 6.23 -9.44 0.85
N VAL A 16 5.06 -8.82 0.71
CA VAL A 16 4.93 -7.37 0.60
C VAL A 16 5.18 -6.72 1.97
N LYS A 17 6.06 -5.72 2.03
CA LYS A 17 6.41 -5.02 3.27
C LYS A 17 6.19 -3.52 3.13
N ALA A 18 5.35 -2.95 3.98
CA ALA A 18 5.12 -1.51 4.04
C ALA A 18 5.87 -0.87 5.22
N ARG A 19 6.62 0.20 4.99
CA ARG A 19 7.48 0.87 5.99
C ARG A 19 7.50 2.38 5.76
N GLY A 20 7.51 3.17 6.81
CA GLY A 20 7.69 4.63 6.73
C GLY A 20 6.94 5.36 7.83
N PRO A 21 7.20 6.68 7.99
CA PRO A 21 6.63 7.48 9.07
C PRO A 21 5.09 7.49 9.07
N GLY A 22 4.44 7.35 7.90
CA GLY A 22 2.98 7.24 7.81
C GLY A 22 2.41 5.94 8.37
N LEU A 23 3.20 4.90 8.56
CA LEU A 23 2.72 3.64 9.13
C LEU A 23 3.11 3.48 10.60
N GLU A 24 3.76 4.48 11.19
CA GLU A 24 4.13 4.46 12.60
C GLU A 24 2.92 4.73 13.50
N LYS A 25 2.91 4.08 14.67
CA LYS A 25 1.83 4.23 15.66
C LYS A 25 1.81 5.61 16.31
N THR A 26 2.91 6.36 16.20
CA THR A 26 3.12 7.67 16.78
C THR A 26 3.94 8.51 15.80
N GLY A 27 3.76 9.84 15.82
CA GLY A 27 4.48 10.76 14.94
C GLY A 27 3.73 11.12 13.66
N VAL A 28 2.65 10.42 13.32
CA VAL A 28 1.68 10.86 12.30
C VAL A 28 0.83 11.97 12.91
N ALA A 29 1.00 13.20 12.42
CA ALA A 29 0.23 14.35 12.86
C ALA A 29 -0.86 14.64 11.82
N VAL A 30 -2.06 14.97 12.30
CA VAL A 30 -3.16 15.42 11.45
C VAL A 30 -2.72 16.69 10.73
N ASN A 31 -2.96 16.79 9.41
CA ASN A 31 -2.48 17.86 8.51
C ASN A 31 -0.97 17.83 8.22
N LYS A 32 -0.27 16.74 8.50
CA LYS A 32 1.14 16.58 8.13
C LYS A 32 1.27 15.47 7.10
N SER A 33 2.02 15.75 6.04
CA SER A 33 2.33 14.75 5.02
C SER A 33 3.02 13.54 5.65
N ALA A 34 2.29 12.43 5.63
CA ALA A 34 2.72 11.13 6.06
C ALA A 34 3.16 10.32 4.84
N GLU A 35 4.41 9.88 4.84
CA GLU A 35 5.00 9.13 3.73
C GLU A 35 5.26 7.69 4.15
N PHE A 36 5.07 6.75 3.24
CA PHE A 36 5.44 5.36 3.43
C PHE A 36 5.78 4.68 2.11
N THR A 37 6.61 3.65 2.19
CA THR A 37 7.08 2.86 1.06
C THR A 37 6.57 1.44 1.20
N VAL A 38 6.00 0.90 0.12
CA VAL A 38 5.58 -0.49 0.02
C VAL A 38 6.57 -1.24 -0.88
N ASP A 39 7.34 -2.15 -0.31
CA ASP A 39 8.22 -3.05 -1.03
C ASP A 39 7.43 -4.31 -1.41
N ALA A 40 7.12 -4.45 -2.71
CA ALA A 40 6.39 -5.58 -3.28
C ALA A 40 7.26 -6.39 -4.25
N LYS A 41 8.59 -6.24 -4.19
CA LYS A 41 9.54 -6.87 -5.12
C LYS A 41 9.39 -8.38 -5.21
N HIS A 42 9.08 -9.00 -4.08
CA HIS A 42 8.89 -10.45 -3.97
C HIS A 42 7.42 -10.86 -3.94
N GLY A 43 6.48 -9.91 -4.12
CA GLY A 43 5.05 -10.14 -4.02
C GLY A 43 4.39 -10.63 -5.31
N GLY A 44 5.13 -10.68 -6.41
CA GLY A 44 4.58 -10.99 -7.73
C GLY A 44 4.02 -9.76 -8.44
N LYS A 45 3.75 -9.89 -9.74
CA LYS A 45 3.24 -8.78 -10.56
C LYS A 45 1.74 -8.62 -10.39
N ALA A 46 1.31 -7.65 -9.58
CA ALA A 46 -0.09 -7.42 -9.27
C ALA A 46 -0.41 -5.93 -9.08
N PRO A 47 -1.68 -5.52 -9.27
CA PRO A 47 -2.11 -4.16 -8.98
C PRO A 47 -2.06 -3.89 -7.47
N LEU A 48 -1.27 -2.89 -7.07
CA LEU A 48 -1.25 -2.38 -5.70
C LEU A 48 -2.39 -1.38 -5.50
N LYS A 49 -3.19 -1.57 -4.44
CA LYS A 49 -4.22 -0.62 -4.02
C LYS A 49 -3.94 -0.16 -2.60
N VAL A 50 -3.89 1.15 -2.41
CA VAL A 50 -3.76 1.79 -1.10
C VAL A 50 -5.07 2.48 -0.79
N GLN A 51 -5.56 2.29 0.43
CA GLN A 51 -6.72 2.99 0.95
C GLN A 51 -6.34 3.51 2.34
N VAL A 52 -6.45 4.82 2.51
CA VAL A 52 -6.24 5.49 3.79
C VAL A 52 -7.60 5.98 4.25
N GLN A 53 -7.92 5.73 5.52
CA GLN A 53 -9.14 6.18 6.16
C GLN A 53 -8.79 6.85 7.48
N ASP A 54 -9.54 7.89 7.83
CA ASP A 54 -9.46 8.49 9.16
C ASP A 54 -10.23 7.66 10.21
N ASN A 55 -10.24 8.15 11.45
CA ASN A 55 -10.94 7.55 12.59
C ASN A 55 -12.48 7.55 12.45
N GLU A 56 -13.04 8.42 11.61
CA GLU A 56 -14.46 8.49 11.25
C GLU A 56 -14.79 7.64 10.01
N GLY A 57 -13.78 7.04 9.38
CA GLY A 57 -13.92 6.19 8.21
C GLY A 57 -13.97 6.96 6.88
N CYS A 58 -13.70 8.27 6.87
CA CYS A 58 -13.66 9.01 5.63
C CYS A 58 -12.37 8.67 4.86
N PRO A 59 -12.46 8.48 3.53
CA PRO A 59 -11.29 8.21 2.71
C PRO A 59 -10.39 9.45 2.65
N VAL A 60 -9.11 9.25 2.95
CA VAL A 60 -8.07 10.28 2.86
C VAL A 60 -7.40 10.20 1.49
N GLU A 61 -7.09 11.36 0.91
CA GLU A 61 -6.35 11.42 -0.34
C GLU A 61 -4.92 10.90 -0.15
N ALA A 62 -4.67 9.70 -0.68
CA ALA A 62 -3.36 9.09 -0.73
C ALA A 62 -2.83 9.07 -2.17
N THR A 63 -1.64 9.62 -2.35
CA THR A 63 -0.89 9.53 -3.60
C THR A 63 -0.06 8.26 -3.57
N VAL A 64 -0.17 7.43 -4.62
CA VAL A 64 0.68 6.25 -4.81
C VAL A 64 1.50 6.43 -6.06
N LYS A 65 2.82 6.29 -5.93
CA LYS A 65 3.78 6.37 -7.02
C LYS A 65 4.52 5.05 -7.15
N ASP A 66 4.39 4.42 -8.31
CA ASP A 66 5.22 3.27 -8.68
C ASP A 66 6.65 3.73 -9.02
N ASN A 67 7.65 3.11 -8.42
CA ASN A 67 9.06 3.42 -8.69
C ASN A 67 9.67 2.54 -9.80
N GLY A 68 8.91 1.62 -10.41
CA GLY A 68 9.37 0.72 -11.47
C GLY A 68 10.39 -0.34 -11.05
N ASN A 69 10.76 -0.40 -9.76
CA ASN A 69 11.72 -1.35 -9.20
C ASN A 69 11.05 -2.38 -8.27
N GLY A 70 9.72 -2.47 -8.29
CA GLY A 70 8.92 -3.29 -7.37
C GLY A 70 8.64 -2.64 -6.01
N THR A 71 8.93 -1.35 -5.85
CA THR A 71 8.50 -0.56 -4.69
C THR A 71 7.54 0.55 -5.08
N TYR A 72 6.67 0.90 -4.14
CA TYR A 72 5.65 1.95 -4.30
C TYR A 72 5.84 2.99 -3.20
N SER A 73 6.03 4.24 -3.59
CA SER A 73 6.07 5.37 -2.65
C SER A 73 4.67 5.93 -2.49
N CYS A 74 4.17 5.93 -1.28
CA CYS A 74 2.83 6.39 -0.95
C CYS A 74 2.92 7.58 0.01
N SER A 75 2.07 8.58 -0.19
CA SER A 75 1.99 9.75 0.67
C SER A 75 0.54 10.16 0.86
N TYR A 76 0.18 10.59 2.06
CA TYR A 76 -1.17 11.07 2.40
C TYR A 76 -1.06 12.19 3.45
N VAL A 77 -2.12 12.98 3.64
CA VAL A 77 -2.16 14.15 4.54
C VAL A 77 -3.38 14.08 5.45
#